data_AF-A0A166MAP4-F1
#
_entry.id   AF-A0A166MAP4-F1
#
_cell.length_a   1.000
_cell.length_b   1.000
_cell.length_c   1.000
_cell.angle_alpha   90.00
_cell.angle_beta   90.00
_cell.angle_gamma   90.00
#
_symmetry.space_group_name_H-M   'P 1'
#
loop_
_entity.id
_entity.type
_entity.pdbx_description
1 polymer ?
#
loop_
_entity_poly.entity_id
_entity_poly.type
_entity_poly.pdbx_seq_one_letter_code
_entity_poly.pdbx_strand_id
1 'polypeptide(L)' 'MLRHAATLEGSSDRIEKGRKLITGIVNSFTSKSEIGAPMAASYMLDLPDHYKSHEFKSVYWKGFVTEVLSPF' A
#
# COMPACT_ATOMS: atom_id res chain seq x y z
N MET A 1 -1.62 -26.39 16.94
CA MET A 1 -0.69 -25.34 17.41
C MET A 1 0.54 -25.32 16.49
N LEU A 2 0.81 -24.15 15.88
CA LEU A 2 2.02 -23.70 15.18
C LEU A 2 2.64 -24.57 14.05
N ARG A 3 1.95 -24.70 12.90
CA ARG A 3 2.59 -25.18 11.64
C ARG A 3 3.82 -24.35 11.22
N HIS A 4 3.87 -23.09 11.61
CA HIS A 4 4.96 -22.17 11.27
C HIS A 4 6.21 -22.33 12.14
N ALA A 5 6.12 -22.93 13.33
CA ALA A 5 7.28 -23.16 14.20
C ALA A 5 8.27 -24.16 13.59
N ALA A 6 7.77 -25.26 13.01
CA ALA A 6 8.61 -26.26 12.35
C ALA A 6 9.40 -25.71 11.15
N THR A 7 8.89 -24.66 10.47
CA THR A 7 9.59 -24.01 9.36
C THR A 7 10.75 -23.13 9.85
N LEU A 8 10.62 -22.57 11.06
CA LEU A 8 11.67 -21.77 11.70
C LEU A 8 12.79 -22.63 12.28
N GLU A 9 12.49 -23.85 12.71
CA GLU A 9 13.44 -24.79 13.32
C GLU A 9 14.26 -25.63 12.30
N GLY A 10 13.79 -25.78 11.05
CA GLY A 10 14.50 -26.57 10.02
C GLY A 10 15.83 -25.95 9.54
N SER A 11 16.76 -26.73 8.99
CA SER A 11 18.11 -26.24 8.58
C SER A 11 18.16 -25.41 7.28
N SER A 12 17.03 -24.91 6.78
CA SER A 12 17.02 -24.16 5.53
C SER A 12 17.69 -22.80 5.68
N ASP A 13 18.21 -22.28 4.58
CA ASP A 13 18.81 -20.95 4.53
C ASP A 13 17.84 -19.89 5.09
N ARG A 14 18.37 -18.95 5.87
CA ARG A 14 17.59 -18.00 6.67
C ARG A 14 16.74 -17.09 5.76
N ILE A 15 17.24 -16.82 4.57
CA ILE A 15 16.55 -16.08 3.50
C ILE A 15 15.27 -16.81 3.07
N GLU A 16 15.36 -18.12 2.86
CA GLU A 16 14.21 -18.92 2.41
C GLU A 16 13.12 -19.02 3.48
N LYS A 17 13.51 -19.05 4.76
CA LYS A 17 12.55 -18.98 5.89
C LYS A 17 11.81 -17.64 5.92
N GLY A 18 12.55 -16.53 5.77
CA GLY A 18 11.98 -15.19 5.72
C GLY A 18 10.98 -15.05 4.57
N ARG A 19 11.34 -15.55 3.38
CA ARG A 19 10.47 -15.55 2.20
C ARG A 19 9.16 -16.31 2.48
N LYS A 20 9.25 -17.53 3.03
CA LYS A 20 8.06 -18.34 3.36
C LYS A 20 7.15 -17.69 4.40
N LEU A 21 7.72 -17.02 5.41
CA LEU A 21 6.95 -16.27 6.39
C LEU A 21 6.18 -15.13 5.72
N ILE A 22 6.86 -14.27 4.95
CA ILE A 22 6.23 -13.12 4.28
C ILE A 22 5.12 -13.59 3.34
N THR A 23 5.40 -14.61 2.50
CA THR A 23 4.38 -15.20 1.62
C THR A 23 3.18 -15.75 2.39
N GLY A 24 3.41 -16.39 3.54
CA GLY A 24 2.33 -16.89 4.40
C GLY A 24 1.43 -15.77 4.94
N ILE A 25 2.02 -14.64 5.36
CA ILE A 25 1.26 -13.51 5.87
C ILE A 25 0.47 -12.84 4.72
N VAL A 26 1.09 -12.64 3.55
CA VAL A 26 0.40 -12.09 2.36
C VAL A 26 -0.80 -12.97 1.98
N ASN A 27 -0.60 -14.29 1.90
CA ASN A 27 -1.69 -15.23 1.57
C ASN A 27 -2.81 -15.23 2.63
N SER A 28 -2.46 -15.09 3.92
CA SER A 28 -3.45 -14.97 4.98
C SER A 28 -4.23 -13.65 4.91
N PHE A 29 -3.63 -12.57 4.44
CA PHE A 29 -4.35 -11.31 4.22
C PHE A 29 -5.25 -11.38 2.98
N THR A 30 -4.77 -11.95 1.88
CA THR A 30 -5.59 -12.10 0.66
C THR A 30 -6.84 -12.94 0.89
N SER A 31 -6.74 -13.98 1.72
CA SER A 31 -7.90 -14.84 2.06
C SER A 31 -8.90 -14.19 3.02
N LYS A 32 -8.49 -13.18 3.80
CA LYS A 32 -9.33 -12.59 4.87
C LYS A 32 -9.79 -11.16 4.61
N SER A 33 -9.05 -10.39 3.83
CA SER A 33 -9.22 -8.94 3.74
C SER A 33 -9.85 -8.47 2.42
N GLU A 34 -10.24 -9.39 1.52
CA GLU A 34 -10.69 -9.10 0.13
C GLU A 34 -9.69 -8.25 -0.70
N ILE A 35 -8.51 -7.98 -0.15
CA ILE A 35 -7.44 -7.20 -0.74
C ILE A 35 -6.52 -8.14 -1.54
N GLY A 36 -6.20 -7.76 -2.77
CA GLY A 36 -5.30 -8.53 -3.61
C GLY A 36 -3.90 -8.67 -2.98
N ALA A 37 -3.22 -9.79 -3.25
CA ALA A 37 -1.84 -10.03 -2.81
C ALA A 37 -0.86 -8.87 -3.12
N PRO A 38 -0.94 -8.16 -4.28
CA PRO A 38 -0.07 -7.01 -4.55
C PRO A 38 -0.28 -5.84 -3.57
N MET A 39 -1.53 -5.58 -3.19
CA MET A 39 -1.88 -4.49 -2.28
C MET A 39 -1.55 -4.85 -0.82
N ALA A 40 -1.69 -6.13 -0.43
CA ALA A 40 -1.19 -6.58 0.87
C ALA A 40 0.35 -6.42 0.99
N ALA A 41 1.08 -6.73 -0.09
CA ALA A 41 2.52 -6.52 -0.14
C ALA A 41 2.91 -5.03 -0.12
N SER A 42 2.15 -4.15 -0.78
CA SER A 42 2.42 -2.71 -0.75
C SER A 42 2.25 -2.12 0.64
N TYR A 43 1.23 -2.54 1.40
CA TYR A 43 1.09 -2.15 2.80
C TYR A 43 2.22 -2.66 3.69
N MET A 44 2.73 -3.87 3.47
CA MET A 44 3.88 -4.41 4.21
C MET A 44 5.19 -3.68 3.94
N LEU A 45 5.33 -3.12 2.74
CA LEU A 45 6.51 -2.38 2.29
C LEU A 45 6.39 -0.87 2.51
N ASP A 46 5.33 -0.43 3.19
CA ASP A 46 5.02 0.98 3.45
C ASP A 46 4.99 1.84 2.17
N LEU A 47 4.50 1.25 1.08
CA LEU A 47 4.34 1.96 -0.19
C LEU A 47 3.11 2.87 -0.15
N PRO A 48 3.18 4.09 -0.69
CA PRO A 48 2.05 5.01 -0.71
C PRO A 48 0.93 4.45 -1.58
N ASP A 49 -0.31 4.48 -1.05
CA ASP A 49 -1.54 4.04 -1.75
C ASP A 49 -1.98 5.04 -2.86
N HIS A 50 -1.22 6.11 -3.05
CA HIS A 50 -1.54 7.16 -3.99
C HIS A 50 -0.46 7.29 -5.07
N TYR A 51 -0.65 6.62 -6.20
CA TYR A 51 0.13 6.86 -7.41
C TYR A 51 -0.39 8.10 -8.13
N LYS A 52 0.31 9.24 -7.99
CA LYS A 52 0.07 10.41 -8.83
C LYS A 52 1.36 10.80 -9.54
N SER A 53 1.35 10.73 -10.87
CA SER A 53 2.45 11.28 -11.67
C SER A 53 2.55 12.80 -11.45
N HIS A 54 1.40 13.49 -11.33
CA HIS A 54 1.33 14.95 -11.22
C HIS A 54 0.32 15.36 -10.14
N GLU A 55 0.74 16.30 -9.29
CA GLU A 55 -0.14 16.93 -8.31
C GLU A 55 -0.90 18.09 -8.96
N PHE A 56 -2.22 17.95 -9.07
CA PHE A 56 -3.09 19.05 -9.46
C PHE A 56 -3.11 20.10 -8.35
N LYS A 57 -2.65 21.31 -8.67
CA LYS A 57 -2.85 22.49 -7.82
C LYS A 57 -4.15 23.17 -8.21
N SER A 58 -4.91 23.60 -7.21
CA SER A 58 -6.09 24.43 -7.41
C SER A 58 -5.69 25.78 -8.00
N VAL A 59 -6.02 26.00 -9.28
CA VAL A 59 -5.85 27.30 -9.95
C VAL A 59 -7.08 28.13 -9.65
N TYR A 60 -6.95 29.10 -8.75
CA TYR A 60 -8.01 30.07 -8.50
C TYR A 60 -8.07 31.09 -9.63
N TRP A 61 -9.24 31.24 -10.23
CA TRP A 61 -9.47 32.20 -11.31
C TRP A 61 -9.68 33.60 -10.73
N LYS A 62 -8.57 34.21 -10.28
CA LYS A 62 -8.59 35.53 -9.63
C LYS A 62 -9.25 36.60 -10.50
N GLY A 63 -9.02 36.58 -11.82
CA GLY A 63 -9.64 37.53 -12.75
C GLY A 63 -11.18 37.43 -12.74
N PHE A 64 -11.73 36.22 -12.81
CA PHE A 64 -13.18 36.01 -12.72
C PHE A 64 -13.75 36.50 -11.38
N VAL A 65 -13.07 36.21 -10.27
CA VAL A 65 -13.50 36.67 -8.95
C VAL A 65 -13.49 38.20 -8.86
N THR A 66 -12.47 38.85 -9.40
CA THR A 66 -12.38 40.32 -9.43
C THR A 66 -13.49 40.95 -10.27
N GLU A 67 -13.79 40.39 -11.44
CA GLU A 67 -14.89 40.87 -12.31
C GLU A 67 -16.25 40.76 -11.61
N VAL A 68 -16.54 39.60 -11.01
CA VAL A 68 -17.81 39.37 -10.28
C VAL A 68 -17.96 40.28 -9.06
N LEU A 69 -16.85 40.63 -8.39
CA LEU A 69 -16.84 41.52 -7.22
C LEU A 69 -16.74 43.00 -7.59
N SER A 70 -16.65 43.36 -8.87
CA SER A 70 -16.60 44.75 -9.29
C SER A 70 -17.98 45.42 -9.06
N PRO A 71 -18.01 46.60 -8.42
CA PRO A 71 -19.25 47.37 -8.33
C PRO A 71 -19.61 47.93 -9.72
N PHE A 72 -20.90 47.87 -10.04
CA PHE A 72 -21.49 48.42 -11.28
C PHE A 72 -21.19 49.91 -11.47
#